data_AF-A0A6G6J1S9-F1
#
_entry.id   AF-A0A6G6J1S9-F1
#
_cell.length_a   1.000
_cell.length_b   1.000
_cell.length_c   1.000
_cell.angle_alpha   90.00
_cell.angle_beta   90.00
_cell.angle_gamma   90.00
#
_symmetry.space_group_name_H-M   'P 1'
#
loop_
_entity.id
_entity.type
_entity.pdbx_description
1 polymer ?
#
loop_
_entity_poly.entity_id
_entity_poly.type
_entity_poly.pdbx_seq_one_letter_code
_entity_poly.pdbx_strand_id
1 'polypeptide(L)'
;MNEGDVTTRGLQLLAIASIKALADAGDTEYMRWQNIKRGRARLGADEIEILAKVYPQYRWWLISGDVMPDKGQTSPDYDEANEKLPAPSAG
;
A
#
# COMPACT_ATOMS: atom_id res chain seq x y z
N MET A 1 13.49 -13.75 1.42
CA MET A 1 12.24 -12.97 1.57
C MET A 1 12.04 -12.76 3.05
N ASN A 2 12.18 -11.54 3.56
CA ASN A 2 12.00 -11.29 5.00
C ASN A 2 10.53 -10.94 5.22
N GLU A 3 9.72 -11.90 5.67
CA GLU A 3 8.26 -11.77 5.80
C GLU A 3 7.83 -10.57 6.68
N GLY A 4 8.68 -10.13 7.61
CA GLY A 4 8.46 -8.92 8.40
C GLY A 4 8.42 -7.62 7.60
N ASP A 5 8.94 -7.60 6.37
CA ASP A 5 9.05 -6.41 5.54
C ASP A 5 7.79 -6.16 4.68
N VAL A 6 7.19 -7.22 4.11
CA VAL A 6 5.92 -7.09 3.36
C VAL A 6 4.76 -6.67 4.26
N THR A 7 4.67 -7.21 5.49
CA THR A 7 3.66 -6.78 6.46
C THR A 7 3.82 -5.31 6.82
N THR A 8 5.05 -4.82 6.96
CA THR A 8 5.33 -3.41 7.28
C THR A 8 4.86 -2.49 6.15
N ARG A 9 5.20 -2.82 4.89
CA ARG A 9 4.74 -2.08 3.70
C ARG A 9 3.22 -2.14 3.54
N GLY A 10 2.61 -3.28 3.83
CA GLY A 10 1.15 -3.43 3.83
C GLY A 10 0.46 -2.53 4.87
N LEU A 11 1.03 -2.39 6.07
CA LEU A 11 0.52 -1.48 7.09
C LEU A 11 0.69 0.00 6.69
N GLN A 12 1.80 0.36 6.05
CA GLN A 12 2.00 1.70 5.48
C GLN A 12 0.89 2.01 4.46
N LEU A 13 0.57 1.05 3.59
CA LEU A 13 -0.47 1.25 2.59
C LEU A 13 -1.87 1.31 3.23
N LEU A 14 -2.15 0.49 4.25
CA LEU A 14 -3.39 0.55 5.02
C LEU A 14 -3.59 1.91 5.73
N ALA A 15 -2.50 2.61 6.08
CA ALA A 15 -2.58 3.93 6.71
C ALA A 15 -3.29 4.94 5.80
N ILE A 16 -2.95 4.94 4.50
CA ILE A 16 -3.50 5.85 3.49
C ILE A 16 -4.75 5.30 2.78
N ALA A 17 -5.02 3.99 2.92
CA ALA A 17 -6.14 3.36 2.25
C ALA A 17 -7.51 3.64 2.89
N SER A 18 -8.53 3.65 2.04
CA SER A 18 -9.93 3.62 2.46
C SER A 18 -10.32 2.21 2.89
N ILE A 19 -10.62 2.03 4.18
CA ILE A 19 -11.09 0.74 4.73
C ILE A 19 -12.33 0.23 3.98
N LYS A 20 -13.22 1.15 3.58
CA LYS A 20 -14.42 0.78 2.80
C LYS A 20 -14.02 0.19 1.44
N ALA A 21 -13.09 0.81 0.72
CA ALA A 21 -12.63 0.30 -0.57
C ALA A 21 -11.97 -1.08 -0.44
N LEU A 22 -11.21 -1.32 0.64
CA LEU A 22 -10.59 -2.62 0.91
C LEU A 22 -11.64 -3.70 1.22
N ALA A 23 -12.65 -3.38 2.02
CA ALA A 23 -13.74 -4.31 2.33
C ALA A 23 -14.63 -4.61 1.11
N ASP A 24 -14.83 -3.64 0.22
CA ASP A 24 -15.61 -3.83 -1.01
C ASP A 24 -14.80 -4.62 -2.08
N ALA A 25 -13.47 -4.69 -1.97
CA ALA A 25 -12.57 -5.31 -2.95
C ALA A 25 -12.24 -6.80 -2.67
N GLY A 26 -12.71 -7.37 -1.56
CA GLY A 26 -12.48 -8.78 -1.23
C GLY A 26 -13.28 -9.26 -0.03
N ASP A 27 -12.99 -10.48 0.43
CA ASP A 27 -13.80 -11.15 1.46
C ASP A 27 -13.45 -10.72 2.90
N THR A 28 -12.51 -9.78 3.06
CA THR A 28 -12.10 -9.28 4.39
C THR A 28 -13.05 -8.19 4.86
N GLU A 29 -13.76 -8.48 5.96
CA GLU A 29 -14.73 -7.56 6.54
C GLU A 29 -14.14 -6.21 6.99
N TYR A 30 -14.95 -5.16 6.89
CA TYR A 30 -14.60 -3.80 7.33
C TYR A 30 -14.07 -3.76 8.78
N MET A 31 -14.67 -4.51 9.70
CA MET A 31 -14.26 -4.55 11.11
C MET A 31 -12.87 -5.17 11.28
N ARG A 32 -12.51 -6.15 10.45
CA ARG A 32 -11.18 -6.77 10.47
C ARG A 32 -10.11 -5.77 10.06
N TRP A 33 -10.33 -5.02 8.99
CA TRP A 33 -9.45 -3.92 8.59
C TRP A 33 -9.30 -2.85 9.67
N GLN A 34 -10.39 -2.47 10.35
CA GLN A 34 -10.31 -1.55 11.48
C GLN A 34 -9.46 -2.09 12.63
N ASN A 35 -9.58 -3.38 12.95
CA ASN A 35 -8.77 -4.01 13.99
C ASN A 35 -7.29 -4.02 13.62
N ILE A 36 -6.95 -4.31 12.36
CA ILE A 36 -5.56 -4.28 11.87
C ILE A 36 -5.01 -2.84 11.94
N LYS A 37 -5.76 -1.85 11.46
CA LYS A 37 -5.35 -0.43 11.51
C LYS A 37 -5.12 0.08 12.94
N ARG A 38 -5.85 -0.48 13.92
CA ARG A 38 -5.70 -0.17 15.35
C ARG A 38 -4.66 -1.04 16.07
N GLY A 39 -3.95 -1.92 15.36
CA GLY A 39 -2.96 -2.85 15.94
C GLY A 39 -3.56 -3.95 16.81
N ARG A 40 -4.88 -4.19 16.72
CA ARG A 40 -5.59 -5.25 17.45
C ARG A 40 -5.57 -6.60 16.72
N ALA A 41 -5.17 -6.60 15.45
CA ALA A 41 -5.01 -7.79 14.63
C ALA A 41 -3.76 -7.63 13.75
N ARG A 42 -3.17 -8.77 13.34
CA ARG A 42 -2.06 -8.78 12.38
C ARG A 42 -2.59 -8.80 10.96
N LEU A 43 -1.84 -8.15 10.06
CA LEU A 43 -2.07 -8.20 8.63
C LEU A 43 -1.56 -9.55 8.09
N GLY A 44 -2.41 -10.29 7.39
CA GLY A 44 -2.12 -11.59 6.78
C GLY A 44 -2.08 -11.54 5.25
N ALA A 45 -2.01 -12.72 4.63
CA ALA A 45 -1.88 -12.86 3.18
C ALA A 45 -3.12 -12.33 2.42
N ASP A 46 -4.33 -12.65 2.87
CA ASP A 46 -5.57 -12.18 2.24
C ASP A 46 -5.64 -10.65 2.16
N GLU A 47 -5.24 -9.98 3.24
CA GLU A 47 -5.19 -8.52 3.26
C GLU A 47 -4.12 -7.96 2.33
N ILE A 48 -2.95 -8.59 2.25
CA ILE A 48 -1.90 -8.20 1.30
C ILE A 48 -2.39 -8.35 -0.14
N GLU A 49 -3.13 -9.41 -0.46
CA GLU A 49 -3.70 -9.59 -1.80
C GLU A 49 -4.75 -8.53 -2.14
N ILE A 50 -5.62 -8.19 -1.19
CA ILE A 50 -6.62 -7.13 -1.38
C ILE A 50 -5.93 -5.78 -1.58
N LEU A 51 -4.92 -5.47 -0.77
CA LEU A 51 -4.10 -4.26 -0.93
C LEU A 51 -3.46 -4.20 -2.33
N ALA A 52 -2.90 -5.32 -2.81
CA ALA A 52 -2.31 -5.42 -4.14
C ALA A 52 -3.33 -5.35 -5.29
N LYS A 53 -4.63 -5.57 -5.02
CA LYS A 53 -5.73 -5.40 -5.99
C LYS A 53 -6.20 -3.94 -6.04
N VAL A 54 -6.33 -3.30 -4.89
CA VAL A 54 -6.78 -1.90 -4.78
C VAL A 54 -5.70 -0.92 -5.24
N TYR A 55 -4.43 -1.25 -5.02
CA TYR A 55 -3.27 -0.43 -5.41
C TYR A 55 -2.34 -1.19 -6.36
N PRO A 56 -2.75 -1.44 -7.61
CA PRO A 56 -1.95 -2.19 -8.57
C PRO A 56 -0.61 -1.52 -8.91
N GLN A 57 -0.51 -0.19 -8.77
CA GLN A 57 0.73 0.57 -8.95
C GLN A 57 1.76 0.33 -7.84
N TYR A 58 1.33 -0.14 -6.67
CA TYR A 58 2.21 -0.43 -5.54
C TYR A 58 2.46 -1.92 -5.38
N ARG A 59 1.92 -2.77 -6.27
CA ARG A 59 2.02 -4.23 -6.14
C ARG A 59 3.47 -4.71 -6.14
N TRP A 60 4.30 -4.19 -7.05
CA TRP A 60 5.72 -4.58 -7.10
C TRP A 60 6.41 -4.21 -5.79
N TRP A 61 6.31 -2.95 -5.38
CA TRP A 61 6.89 -2.46 -4.12
C TRP A 61 6.36 -3.22 -2.90
N LEU A 62 5.08 -3.57 -2.86
CA LEU A 62 4.50 -4.32 -1.75
C LEU A 62 5.11 -5.72 -1.62
N ILE A 63 5.51 -6.35 -2.72
CA ILE A 63 6.05 -7.71 -2.74
C ILE A 63 7.58 -7.68 -2.66
N SER A 64 8.25 -7.01 -3.61
CA SER A 64 9.72 -6.99 -3.73
C SER A 64 10.41 -6.03 -2.77
N GLY A 65 9.78 -4.89 -2.48
CA GLY A 65 10.37 -3.77 -1.72
C GLY A 65 11.03 -2.73 -2.62
N ASP A 66 11.19 -3.06 -3.91
CA ASP A 66 11.76 -2.18 -4.92
C ASP A 66 10.67 -1.35 -5.62
N VAL A 67 11.07 -0.27 -6.27
CA VAL A 67 10.22 0.52 -7.19
C VAL A 67 10.74 0.41 -8.62
N MET A 68 9.83 0.45 -9.59
CA MET A 68 10.10 0.60 -11.02
C MET A 68 9.23 1.72 -11.61
N PRO A 69 9.61 3.01 -11.41
CA PRO A 69 8.83 4.15 -11.87
C PRO A 69 8.58 4.13 -13.38
N ASP A 70 9.54 3.71 -14.19
CA ASP A 70 9.41 3.58 -15.66
C ASP A 70 8.29 2.62 -16.09
N LYS A 71 7.88 1.71 -15.21
CA LYS A 71 6.78 0.75 -15.44
C LYS A 71 5.51 1.12 -14.68
N GLY A 72 5.44 2.32 -14.09
CA GLY A 72 4.31 2.76 -13.25
C GLY A 72 4.17 1.95 -11.95
N GLN A 73 5.25 1.31 -11.51
CA GLN A 73 5.27 0.53 -10.28
C GLN A 73 6.05 1.32 -9.21
N THR A 74 5.36 2.12 -8.42
CA THR A 74 5.97 3.08 -7.49
C THR A 74 5.75 2.65 -6.04
N SER A 75 6.03 3.54 -5.09
CA SER A 75 5.67 3.39 -3.68
C SER A 75 4.97 4.66 -3.21
N PRO A 76 4.19 4.60 -2.11
CA PRO A 76 3.56 5.80 -1.54
C PRO A 76 4.57 6.91 -1.20
N ASP A 77 5.75 6.54 -0.71
CA ASP A 77 6.82 7.49 -0.38
C ASP A 77 7.41 8.15 -1.64
N TYR A 78 7.60 7.37 -2.71
CA TYR A 78 8.05 7.87 -4.00
C TYR A 78 7.04 8.88 -4.59
N ASP A 79 5.75 8.55 -4.56
CA ASP A 79 4.71 9.44 -5.08
C ASP A 79 4.58 10.71 -4.23
N GLU A 80 4.62 10.61 -2.89
CA GLU A 80 4.60 11.79 -2.02
C GLU A 80 5.80 12.72 -2.26
N ALA A 81 7.00 12.15 -2.45
CA ALA A 81 8.19 12.92 -2.78
C ALA A 81 8.09 13.58 -4.17
N ASN A 82 7.54 12.85 -5.15
CA ASN A 82 7.38 13.34 -6.51
C ASN A 82 6.32 14.46 -6.61
N GLU A 83 5.24 14.38 -5.82
CA GLU A 83 4.24 15.46 -5.72
C GLU A 83 4.78 16.74 -5.06
N LYS A 84 5.77 16.60 -4.16
CA LYS A 84 6.39 17.73 -3.45
C LYS A 84 7.50 18.43 -4.24
N LEU A 85 7.90 17.93 -5.41
CA LEU A 85 8.87 18.61 -6.26
C LEU A 85 8.22 19.85 -6.90
N PRO A 86 8.63 21.09 -6.54
CA PRO A 86 8.15 22.26 -7.25
C PRO A 86 8.61 22.14 -8.71
N ALA A 87 7.65 22.24 -9.65
CA ALA A 87 7.96 22.29 -11.07
C ALA A 87 9.06 23.33 -11.31
N PRO A 88 10.17 22.99 -11.99
CA PRO A 88 11.17 23.99 -12.31
C PRO A 88 10.48 25.02 -13.20
N SER A 89 10.26 26.20 -12.63
CA SER A 89 9.90 27.38 -13.40
C SER A 89 11.10 27.71 -14.26
N ALA A 90 11.16 27.10 -15.43
CA ALA A 90 12.04 27.51 -16.51
C ALA A 90 11.46 28.83 -17.04
N GLY A 91 12.02 29.94 -16.54
CA GLY A 91 11.85 31.29 -17.08
C GLY A 91 12.91 31.60 -18.13
#